data_AF-A0A3S2WBE8-F1
#
_entry.id   AF-A0A3S2WBE8-F1
#
_cell.length_a   1.000
_cell.length_b   1.000
_cell.length_c   1.000
_cell.angle_alpha   90.00
_cell.angle_beta   90.00
_cell.angle_gamma   90.00
#
_symmetry.space_group_name_H-M   'P 1'
#
loop_
_entity.id
_entity.type
_entity.pdbx_description
1 polymer ?
#
loop_
_entity_poly.entity_id
_entity_poly.type
_entity_poly.pdbx_seq_one_letter_code
_entity_poly.pdbx_strand_id
1 'polypeptide(L)'
;MTDILTDQWLNDFFAVADANNIIKRRESYCIEFKSVFDWNTESSRATYCKSLSAFSNNNGGALFFGIENKPHKIIGVSNFEEIDDADITNYINEVFTPHIQFERRTYDYKGLTIGILYAVKSKTRPIICTKDTSKTNSSDIYFRYSAKSTKIKAGDLIKLIQEVKDDESNKWLKLLDNIGKIGIENTHLLNSQNGEIISDNNTFLLDEELLKQIKIIDRYSIQEDGQPAVRIIGNIPELARVIKKSTVLYEEDLYKEFLLNNQDFRAEELLRFACQRNTSSYPFYFLFKKMNYNLDQSKLFLEKTKIPGSIRKSYIERLDYDKKQIKNKNKFSLSNFSKNGPMRSQSLDYLQNKISFEIGDEENAKRVLESIFSLENGQYDKEYVKQKLFNIFEKHYPFEKGSDNYLFRDSITYLDYIER
;
A
#
# COMPACT_ATOMS: atom_id res chain seq x y z
N MET A 1 -0.45 7.45 16.34
CA MET A 1 -0.27 8.38 17.46
C MET A 1 -0.92 9.69 17.09
N THR A 2 -1.73 10.26 17.99
CA THR A 2 -2.07 11.69 17.97
C THR A 2 -0.75 12.44 18.09
N ASP A 3 -0.46 13.46 17.29
CA ASP A 3 0.85 14.18 17.22
C ASP A 3 1.31 14.87 18.53
N ILE A 4 0.61 14.60 19.64
CA ILE A 4 0.83 15.14 20.98
C ILE A 4 1.58 14.07 21.77
N LEU A 5 2.59 14.45 22.56
CA LEU A 5 3.41 13.60 23.45
C LEU A 5 4.63 12.87 22.84
N THR A 6 5.02 13.16 21.61
CA THR A 6 6.37 12.81 21.14
C THR A 6 7.43 13.58 21.93
N ASP A 7 8.67 13.09 22.00
CA ASP A 7 9.75 13.82 22.69
C ASP A 7 9.93 15.22 22.11
N GLN A 8 9.86 15.33 20.79
CA GLN A 8 9.91 16.61 20.11
C GLN A 8 8.75 17.53 20.54
N TRP A 9 7.52 17.02 20.59
CA TRP A 9 6.37 17.80 21.02
C TRP A 9 6.51 18.25 22.48
N LEU A 10 7.00 17.38 23.38
CA LEU A 10 7.20 17.71 24.78
C LEU A 10 8.30 18.76 24.97
N ASN A 11 9.42 18.62 24.25
CA ASN A 11 10.47 19.64 24.19
C ASN A 11 9.90 21.00 23.79
N ASP A 12 9.13 21.05 22.69
CA ASP A 12 8.53 22.30 22.20
C ASP A 12 7.45 22.85 23.14
N PHE A 13 6.68 21.96 23.80
CA PHE A 13 5.65 22.34 24.76
C PHE A 13 6.24 23.00 26.01
N PHE A 14 7.32 22.44 26.54
CA PHE A 14 7.98 22.94 27.76
C PHE A 14 9.05 24.01 27.50
N ALA A 15 9.53 24.17 26.25
CA ALA A 15 10.52 25.19 25.87
C ALA A 15 10.05 26.64 26.14
N VAL A 16 8.74 26.89 26.22
CA VAL A 16 8.18 28.22 26.50
C VAL A 16 8.19 28.60 27.99
N ALA A 17 8.70 27.72 28.86
CA ALA A 17 8.84 28.01 30.27
C ALA A 17 9.93 29.06 30.51
N ASP A 18 9.68 29.99 31.43
CA ASP A 18 10.63 31.06 31.74
C ASP A 18 11.78 30.58 32.65
N ALA A 19 12.66 31.51 33.05
CA ALA A 19 13.78 31.22 33.94
C ALA A 19 13.35 30.69 35.33
N ASN A 20 12.10 30.94 35.75
CA ASN A 20 11.53 30.43 37.00
C ASN A 20 10.77 29.11 36.81
N ASN A 21 10.91 28.49 35.63
CA ASN A 21 10.19 27.28 35.20
C ASN A 21 8.66 27.45 35.21
N ILE A 22 8.17 28.66 34.91
CA ILE A 22 6.74 28.94 34.77
C ILE A 22 6.33 28.75 33.31
N ILE A 23 5.41 27.84 33.05
CA ILE A 23 4.91 27.56 31.70
C ILE A 23 3.83 28.58 31.34
N LYS A 24 4.05 29.37 30.28
CA LYS A 24 3.07 30.36 29.78
C LYS A 24 1.93 29.74 28.95
N ARG A 25 1.70 28.43 29.05
CA ARG A 25 0.60 27.70 28.41
C ARG A 25 -0.57 27.59 29.38
N ARG A 26 -1.79 27.55 28.84
CA ARG A 26 -3.02 27.37 29.61
C ARG A 26 -3.54 25.95 29.44
N GLU A 27 -4.22 25.45 30.46
CA GLU A 27 -5.06 24.26 30.32
C GLU A 27 -6.06 24.43 29.18
N SER A 28 -6.38 23.32 28.53
CA SER A 28 -7.19 23.29 27.32
C SER A 28 -8.12 22.08 27.33
N TYR A 29 -8.87 21.91 26.23
CA TYR A 29 -9.76 20.77 26.07
C TYR A 29 -9.02 19.42 26.04
N CYS A 30 -7.68 19.42 25.84
CA CYS A 30 -6.84 18.23 25.78
C CYS A 30 -5.66 18.25 26.77
N ILE A 31 -5.52 19.27 27.62
CA ILE A 31 -4.40 19.42 28.56
C ILE A 31 -4.93 19.86 29.92
N GLU A 32 -4.56 19.13 30.97
CA GLU A 32 -4.86 19.47 32.36
C GLU A 32 -3.62 19.28 33.24
N PHE A 33 -3.39 20.23 34.15
CA PHE A 33 -2.22 20.26 35.03
C PHE A 33 -2.58 19.84 36.45
N LYS A 34 -1.67 19.08 37.08
CA LYS A 34 -1.75 18.64 38.48
C LYS A 34 -0.41 18.88 39.14
N SER A 35 -0.42 19.42 40.34
CA SER A 35 0.81 19.61 41.13
C SER A 35 1.36 18.28 41.63
N VAL A 36 0.47 17.41 42.12
CA VAL A 36 0.81 16.16 42.80
C VAL A 36 0.13 14.99 42.11
N PHE A 37 0.84 13.87 42.04
CA PHE A 37 0.28 12.56 41.72
C PHE A 37 0.03 11.79 43.01
N ASP A 38 -1.24 11.58 43.37
CA ASP A 38 -1.63 10.83 44.56
C ASP A 38 -2.58 9.70 44.15
N TRP A 39 -2.06 8.47 44.10
CA TRP A 39 -2.85 7.28 43.80
C TRP A 39 -3.37 6.58 45.06
N ASN A 40 -2.93 6.99 46.25
CA ASN A 40 -3.27 6.33 47.51
C ASN A 40 -4.67 6.73 48.01
N THR A 41 -5.15 7.93 47.66
CA THR A 41 -6.49 8.36 48.02
C THR A 41 -7.51 8.06 46.92
N GLU A 42 -8.69 7.58 47.34
CA GLU A 42 -9.81 7.32 46.41
C GLU A 42 -10.23 8.59 45.66
N SER A 43 -10.21 9.75 46.33
CA SER A 43 -10.67 10.99 45.73
C SER A 43 -9.76 11.52 44.62
N SER A 44 -8.44 11.34 44.77
CA SER A 44 -7.48 11.67 43.72
C SER A 44 -7.64 10.71 42.53
N ARG A 45 -7.73 9.40 42.77
CA ARG A 45 -8.00 8.39 41.73
C ARG A 45 -9.28 8.69 40.94
N ALA A 46 -10.38 8.97 41.64
CA ALA A 46 -11.66 9.33 41.04
C ALA A 46 -11.57 10.63 40.22
N THR A 47 -10.82 11.62 40.70
CA THR A 47 -10.58 12.88 39.97
C THR A 47 -9.82 12.63 38.67
N TYR A 48 -8.76 11.82 38.71
CA TYR A 48 -7.95 11.53 37.53
C TYR A 48 -8.77 10.75 36.49
N CYS A 49 -9.47 9.69 36.91
CA CYS A 49 -10.29 8.86 36.03
C CYS A 49 -11.48 9.65 35.42
N LYS A 50 -12.04 10.61 36.16
CA LYS A 50 -13.02 11.56 35.62
C LYS A 50 -12.45 12.40 34.48
N SER A 51 -11.22 12.89 34.61
CA SER A 51 -10.58 13.64 33.53
C SER A 51 -10.21 12.74 32.35
N LEU A 52 -9.71 11.53 32.59
CA LEU A 52 -9.44 10.56 31.52
C LEU A 52 -10.70 10.19 30.73
N SER A 53 -11.81 9.87 31.40
CA SER A 53 -13.08 9.60 30.72
C SER A 53 -13.58 10.81 29.92
N ALA A 54 -13.46 12.02 30.48
CA ALA A 54 -13.80 13.26 29.80
C ALA A 54 -12.96 13.52 28.54
N PHE A 55 -11.67 13.18 28.58
CA PHE A 55 -10.77 13.28 27.42
C PHE A 55 -11.09 12.22 26.37
N SER A 56 -11.27 10.97 26.76
CA SER A 56 -11.58 9.87 25.84
C SER A 56 -12.94 10.00 25.16
N ASN A 57 -13.91 10.64 25.82
CA ASN A 57 -15.20 11.02 25.21
C ASN A 57 -15.10 12.17 24.20
N ASN A 58 -13.98 12.90 24.19
CA ASN A 58 -13.72 14.01 23.28
C ASN A 58 -12.65 13.62 22.25
N ASN A 59 -11.52 14.36 22.20
CA ASN A 59 -10.44 14.14 21.23
C ASN A 59 -9.19 13.49 21.85
N GLY A 60 -9.33 12.88 23.02
CA GLY A 60 -8.19 12.48 23.85
C GLY A 60 -7.55 13.68 24.55
N GLY A 61 -6.57 13.42 25.41
CA GLY A 61 -5.90 14.46 26.18
C GLY A 61 -5.01 13.92 27.29
N ALA A 62 -4.19 14.80 27.87
CA ALA A 62 -3.18 14.43 28.85
C ALA A 62 -3.37 15.17 30.18
N LEU A 63 -3.17 14.43 31.27
CA LEU A 63 -2.89 14.96 32.59
C LEU A 63 -1.37 15.05 32.76
N PHE A 64 -0.87 16.25 33.06
CA PHE A 64 0.54 16.46 33.40
C PHE A 64 0.67 16.68 34.92
N PHE A 65 1.48 15.87 35.56
CA PHE A 65 1.76 15.89 36.99
C PHE A 65 3.11 16.56 37.26
N GLY A 66 3.20 17.31 38.36
CA GLY A 66 4.39 18.11 38.70
C GLY A 66 4.32 19.56 38.22
N ILE A 67 3.11 20.09 37.98
CA ILE A 67 2.88 21.47 37.56
C ILE A 67 1.83 22.12 38.46
N GLU A 68 2.19 23.21 39.14
CA GLU A 68 1.29 23.93 40.04
C GLU A 68 0.12 24.60 39.30
N ASN A 69 -1.06 24.69 39.93
CA ASN A 69 -2.24 25.31 39.30
C ASN A 69 -2.06 26.83 39.02
N LYS A 70 -1.35 27.55 39.90
CA LYS A 70 -0.99 28.96 39.68
C LYS A 70 0.39 29.19 40.28
N PRO A 71 1.41 29.64 39.52
CA PRO A 71 1.34 30.20 38.16
C PRO A 71 1.60 29.20 37.00
N HIS A 72 1.39 27.88 37.16
CA HIS A 72 1.93 26.84 36.25
C HIS A 72 3.45 26.67 36.35
N LYS A 73 3.96 26.71 37.58
CA LYS A 73 5.36 26.42 37.88
C LYS A 73 5.59 24.91 37.84
N ILE A 74 6.65 24.49 37.13
CA ILE A 74 7.11 23.09 37.14
C ILE A 74 7.83 22.82 38.46
N ILE A 75 7.33 21.85 39.19
CA ILE A 75 7.86 21.38 40.49
C ILE A 75 8.34 19.92 40.44
N GLY A 76 7.88 19.16 39.44
CA GLY A 76 8.18 17.74 39.28
C GLY A 76 7.40 16.82 40.24
N VAL A 77 7.49 15.52 40.01
CA VAL A 77 6.93 14.44 40.84
C VAL A 77 7.93 13.29 40.94
N SER A 78 8.02 12.64 42.10
CA SER A 78 8.94 11.52 42.33
C SER A 78 8.27 10.14 42.34
N ASN A 79 6.98 10.09 42.69
CA ASN A 79 6.26 8.83 42.94
C ASN A 79 5.43 8.34 41.74
N PHE A 80 5.59 8.94 40.56
CA PHE A 80 4.75 8.63 39.40
C PHE A 80 5.01 7.23 38.84
N GLU A 81 6.23 6.74 38.95
CA GLU A 81 6.64 5.40 38.47
C GLU A 81 6.37 4.29 39.48
N GLU A 82 6.07 4.62 40.74
CA GLU A 82 5.83 3.64 41.82
C GLU A 82 4.51 2.86 41.67
N ILE A 83 3.58 3.37 40.86
CA ILE A 83 2.26 2.75 40.62
C ILE A 83 2.30 1.91 39.34
N ASP A 84 1.73 0.71 39.42
CA ASP A 84 1.57 -0.19 38.28
C ASP A 84 0.38 0.26 37.40
N ASP A 85 0.54 0.13 36.08
CA ASP A 85 -0.53 0.37 35.11
C ASP A 85 -1.71 -0.60 35.33
N ALA A 86 -1.45 -1.79 35.84
CA ALA A 86 -2.48 -2.75 36.22
C ALA A 86 -3.43 -2.20 37.29
N ASP A 87 -2.90 -1.50 38.30
CA ASP A 87 -3.71 -0.90 39.37
C ASP A 87 -4.59 0.24 38.85
N ILE A 88 -4.03 1.05 37.94
CA ILE A 88 -4.77 2.12 37.25
C ILE A 88 -5.89 1.51 36.41
N THR A 89 -5.57 0.48 35.64
CA THR A 89 -6.51 -0.24 34.77
C THR A 89 -7.65 -0.87 35.56
N ASN A 90 -7.34 -1.55 36.67
CA ASN A 90 -8.34 -2.18 37.53
C ASN A 90 -9.32 -1.15 38.09
N TYR A 91 -8.81 -0.04 38.64
CA TYR A 91 -9.67 1.01 39.18
C TYR A 91 -10.52 1.69 38.08
N ILE A 92 -9.96 1.93 36.89
CA ILE A 92 -10.71 2.46 35.74
C ILE A 92 -11.86 1.52 35.38
N ASN A 93 -11.59 0.23 35.25
CA ASN A 93 -12.59 -0.78 34.85
C ASN A 93 -13.68 -0.98 35.90
N GLU A 94 -13.38 -0.74 37.18
CA GLU A 94 -14.39 -0.72 38.24
C GLU A 94 -15.38 0.44 38.14
N VAL A 95 -14.93 1.59 37.62
CA VAL A 95 -15.70 2.86 37.65
C VAL A 95 -16.30 3.22 36.29
N PHE A 96 -15.71 2.79 35.18
CA PHE A 96 -16.08 3.22 33.84
C PHE A 96 -16.25 2.06 32.85
N THR A 97 -17.20 2.22 31.92
CA THR A 97 -17.40 1.35 30.77
C THR A 97 -17.77 2.15 29.53
N PRO A 98 -17.31 1.83 28.31
CA PRO A 98 -16.28 0.83 27.99
C PRO A 98 -14.89 1.21 28.55
N HIS A 99 -13.93 0.28 28.46
CA HIS A 99 -12.57 0.49 28.95
C HIS A 99 -11.93 1.78 28.42
N ILE A 100 -11.24 2.51 29.30
CA ILE A 100 -10.49 3.72 28.95
C ILE A 100 -9.06 3.31 28.62
N GLN A 101 -8.71 3.37 27.33
CA GLN A 101 -7.33 3.19 26.90
C GLN A 101 -6.50 4.41 27.31
N PHE A 102 -5.43 4.17 28.07
CA PHE A 102 -4.49 5.21 28.47
C PHE A 102 -3.04 4.79 28.19
N GLU A 103 -2.16 5.78 28.12
CA GLU A 103 -0.72 5.61 28.04
C GLU A 103 -0.07 6.44 29.16
N ARG A 104 0.96 5.88 29.79
CA ARG A 104 1.71 6.55 30.85
C ARG A 104 3.15 6.79 30.40
N ARG A 105 3.67 7.98 30.71
CA ARG A 105 5.03 8.39 30.35
C ARG A 105 5.61 9.36 31.38
N THR A 106 6.92 9.33 31.55
CA THR A 106 7.67 10.38 32.25
C THR A 106 8.49 11.22 31.27
N TYR A 107 8.68 12.49 31.61
CA TYR A 107 9.49 13.43 30.84
C TYR A 107 10.41 14.21 31.78
N ASP A 108 11.72 14.20 31.50
CA ASP A 108 12.70 14.99 32.26
C ASP A 108 12.73 16.41 31.72
N TYR A 109 12.45 17.38 32.60
CA TYR A 109 12.62 18.79 32.31
C TYR A 109 13.63 19.40 33.27
N LYS A 110 14.86 19.60 32.80
CA LYS A 110 15.95 20.18 33.60
C LYS A 110 16.16 19.44 34.94
N GLY A 111 16.09 18.11 34.94
CA GLY A 111 16.21 17.28 36.14
C GLY A 111 14.95 17.20 37.01
N LEU A 112 13.84 17.80 36.58
CA LEU A 112 12.52 17.64 37.21
C LEU A 112 11.68 16.67 36.39
N THR A 113 11.25 15.57 37.00
CA THR A 113 10.40 14.57 36.36
C THR A 113 8.96 15.02 36.29
N ILE A 114 8.40 15.07 35.09
CA ILE A 114 6.98 15.34 34.82
C ILE A 114 6.29 14.02 34.50
N GLY A 115 5.25 13.69 35.25
CA GLY A 115 4.41 12.52 34.99
C GLY A 115 3.33 12.86 33.97
N ILE A 116 3.08 11.97 33.01
CA ILE A 116 2.10 12.18 31.94
C ILE A 116 1.17 10.97 31.90
N LEU A 117 -0.12 11.22 32.05
CA LEU A 117 -1.16 10.21 31.87
C LEU A 117 -2.08 10.64 30.73
N TYR A 118 -1.98 9.94 29.61
CA TYR A 118 -2.66 10.25 28.37
C TYR A 118 -3.87 9.35 28.16
N ALA A 119 -5.04 9.94 27.94
CA ALA A 119 -6.25 9.25 27.55
C ALA A 119 -6.41 9.28 26.02
N VAL A 120 -6.48 8.11 25.40
CA VAL A 120 -6.73 7.98 23.96
C VAL A 120 -8.21 8.27 23.67
N LYS A 121 -8.50 8.91 22.54
CA LYS A 121 -9.88 9.08 22.05
C LYS A 121 -10.53 7.70 21.88
N SER A 122 -11.66 7.47 22.56
CA SER A 122 -12.34 6.18 22.50
C SER A 122 -13.08 6.02 21.16
N LYS A 123 -12.91 4.84 20.55
CA LYS A 123 -13.66 4.39 19.37
C LYS A 123 -15.08 3.99 19.71
N THR A 124 -15.32 3.54 20.94
CA THR A 124 -16.61 3.04 21.46
C THR A 124 -17.22 4.02 22.46
N ARG A 125 -17.10 5.32 22.20
CA ARG A 125 -17.70 6.37 23.04
C ARG A 125 -19.24 6.34 22.91
N PRO A 126 -20.00 6.70 23.96
CA PRO A 126 -19.53 7.30 25.21
C PRO A 126 -19.01 6.27 26.23
N ILE A 127 -17.97 6.67 26.94
CA ILE A 127 -17.55 6.11 28.23
C ILE A 127 -18.47 6.68 29.30
N ILE A 128 -19.08 5.77 30.05
CA ILE A 128 -20.11 6.00 31.06
C ILE A 128 -19.56 5.54 32.40
N CYS A 129 -19.81 6.32 33.44
CA CYS A 129 -19.52 5.92 34.81
C CYS A 129 -20.52 4.86 35.27
N THR A 130 -20.07 3.74 35.82
CA THR A 130 -20.93 2.63 36.28
C THR A 130 -21.15 2.66 37.78
N LYS A 131 -20.26 3.33 38.53
CA LYS A 131 -20.25 3.33 39.99
C LYS A 131 -20.11 4.75 40.54
N ASP A 132 -20.79 5.03 41.65
CA ASP A 132 -20.59 6.28 42.39
C ASP A 132 -19.23 6.28 43.08
N THR A 133 -18.54 7.42 43.02
CA THR A 133 -17.27 7.69 43.70
C THR A 133 -17.35 9.04 44.41
N SER A 134 -16.26 9.48 45.05
CA SER A 134 -16.24 10.83 45.61
C SER A 134 -16.27 11.97 44.56
N LYS A 135 -16.08 11.67 43.27
CA LYS A 135 -16.00 12.69 42.19
C LYS A 135 -16.87 12.40 40.96
N THR A 136 -17.36 11.18 40.85
CA THR A 136 -18.15 10.68 39.72
C THR A 136 -19.42 10.02 40.23
N ASN A 137 -20.48 10.05 39.42
CA ASN A 137 -21.74 9.40 39.73
C ASN A 137 -22.06 8.38 38.64
N SER A 138 -22.66 7.26 39.04
CA SER A 138 -23.16 6.23 38.14
C SER A 138 -24.11 6.83 37.10
N SER A 139 -24.06 6.27 35.89
CA SER A 139 -24.78 6.70 34.68
C SER A 139 -24.40 8.08 34.12
N ASP A 140 -23.50 8.83 34.75
CA ASP A 140 -23.00 10.08 34.16
C ASP A 140 -21.96 9.80 33.06
N ILE A 141 -22.03 10.63 32.02
CA ILE A 141 -20.99 10.75 31.00
C ILE A 141 -20.25 12.06 31.25
N TYR A 142 -18.93 12.00 31.37
CA TYR A 142 -18.10 13.19 31.53
C TYR A 142 -17.53 13.65 30.19
N PHE A 143 -17.41 14.96 30.02
CA PHE A 143 -16.87 15.60 28.83
C PHE A 143 -16.02 16.81 29.23
N ARG A 144 -14.95 17.04 28.47
CA ARG A 144 -13.99 18.11 28.75
C ARG A 144 -14.40 19.41 28.05
N TYR A 145 -14.79 20.42 28.83
CA TYR A 145 -15.12 21.76 28.34
C TYR A 145 -14.04 22.77 28.75
N SER A 146 -13.28 23.29 27.79
CA SER A 146 -12.21 24.25 28.02
C SER A 146 -11.21 23.79 29.10
N ALA A 147 -11.33 24.24 30.36
CA ALA A 147 -10.45 23.87 31.48
C ALA A 147 -11.13 23.03 32.58
N LYS A 148 -12.35 22.48 32.37
CA LYS A 148 -12.99 21.57 33.34
C LYS A 148 -13.62 20.32 32.73
N SER A 149 -13.56 19.22 33.49
CA SER A 149 -14.28 17.96 33.25
C SER A 149 -15.63 17.98 33.96
N THR A 150 -16.74 18.04 33.21
CA THR A 150 -18.10 18.10 33.76
C THR A 150 -19.02 17.09 33.09
N LYS A 151 -20.26 16.95 33.57
CA LYS A 151 -21.26 16.14 32.87
C LYS A 151 -21.43 16.65 31.44
N ILE A 152 -21.55 15.74 30.48
CA ILE A 152 -21.80 16.07 29.08
C ILE A 152 -23.15 16.78 28.95
N LYS A 153 -23.21 17.79 28.08
CA LYS A 153 -24.46 18.47 27.74
C LYS A 153 -25.18 17.70 26.64
N ALA A 154 -26.51 17.79 26.62
CA ALA A 154 -27.35 17.05 25.68
C ALA A 154 -26.94 17.24 24.21
N GLY A 155 -26.64 18.47 23.79
CA GLY A 155 -26.20 18.75 22.41
C GLY A 155 -24.88 18.07 22.05
N ASP A 156 -23.91 18.06 22.95
CA ASP A 156 -22.61 17.41 22.72
C ASP A 156 -22.75 15.88 22.75
N LEU A 157 -23.66 15.33 23.56
CA LEU A 157 -23.95 13.90 23.55
C LEU A 157 -24.57 13.45 22.22
N ILE A 158 -25.55 14.20 21.70
CA ILE A 158 -26.15 13.93 20.38
C ILE A 158 -25.06 13.96 19.30
N LYS A 159 -24.21 14.99 19.32
CA LYS A 159 -23.11 15.12 18.38
C LYS A 159 -22.12 13.95 18.48
N LEU A 160 -21.73 13.57 19.69
CA LEU A 160 -20.82 12.44 19.94
C LEU A 160 -21.39 11.14 19.36
N ILE A 161 -22.67 10.84 19.61
CA ILE A 161 -23.34 9.64 19.09
C ILE A 161 -23.38 9.67 17.56
N GLN A 162 -23.68 10.83 16.97
CA GLN A 162 -23.70 10.98 15.51
C GLN A 162 -22.31 10.76 14.89
N GLU A 163 -21.27 11.35 15.48
CA GLU A 163 -19.89 11.16 15.01
C GLU A 163 -19.48 9.68 15.01
N VAL A 164 -19.85 8.91 16.05
CA VAL A 164 -19.53 7.48 16.11
C VAL A 164 -20.24 6.70 15.00
N LYS A 165 -21.52 7.02 14.75
CA LYS A 165 -22.30 6.41 13.67
C LYS A 165 -21.74 6.76 12.29
N ASP A 166 -21.33 8.01 12.10
CA ASP A 166 -20.76 8.49 10.85
C ASP A 166 -19.39 7.86 10.60
N ASP A 167 -18.55 7.74 11.63
CA ASP A 167 -17.25 7.06 11.55
C ASP A 167 -17.39 5.59 11.15
N GLU A 168 -18.40 4.88 11.69
CA GLU A 168 -18.72 3.51 11.31
C GLU A 168 -19.27 3.42 9.88
N SER A 169 -20.22 4.28 9.53
CA SER A 169 -20.82 4.36 8.19
C SER A 169 -19.76 4.63 7.13
N ASN A 170 -18.82 5.54 7.40
CA ASN A 170 -17.70 5.84 6.51
C ASN A 170 -16.75 4.65 6.31
N LYS A 171 -16.55 3.80 7.33
CA LYS A 171 -15.77 2.56 7.18
C LYS A 171 -16.48 1.58 6.26
N TRP A 172 -17.80 1.40 6.43
CA TRP A 172 -18.62 0.56 5.55
C TRP A 172 -18.64 1.07 4.11
N LEU A 173 -18.84 2.38 3.91
CA LEU A 173 -18.82 2.97 2.57
C LEU A 173 -17.47 2.78 1.88
N LYS A 174 -16.35 2.94 2.60
CA LYS A 174 -15.01 2.66 2.04
C LYS A 174 -14.83 1.19 1.69
N LEU A 175 -15.32 0.27 2.52
CA LEU A 175 -15.28 -1.16 2.22
C LEU A 175 -16.08 -1.47 0.95
N LEU A 176 -17.31 -0.98 0.85
CA LEU A 176 -18.17 -1.18 -0.32
C LEU A 176 -17.60 -0.53 -1.58
N ASP A 177 -17.00 0.66 -1.48
CA ASP A 177 -16.30 1.31 -2.60
C ASP A 177 -15.12 0.47 -3.09
N ASN A 178 -14.32 -0.09 -2.16
CA ASN A 178 -13.22 -0.99 -2.51
C ASN A 178 -13.74 -2.27 -3.19
N ILE A 179 -14.80 -2.88 -2.65
CA ILE A 179 -15.45 -4.06 -3.26
C ILE A 179 -15.96 -3.71 -4.66
N GLY A 180 -16.63 -2.57 -4.83
CA GLY A 180 -17.12 -2.11 -6.14
C GLY A 180 -16.01 -1.88 -7.17
N LYS A 181 -14.83 -1.44 -6.74
CA LYS A 181 -13.65 -1.27 -7.61
C LYS A 181 -12.99 -2.60 -8.00
N ILE A 182 -12.97 -3.56 -7.08
CA ILE A 182 -12.34 -4.88 -7.27
C ILE A 182 -13.28 -5.85 -8.01
N GLY A 183 -14.59 -5.68 -7.85
CA GLY A 183 -15.62 -6.64 -8.25
C GLY A 183 -15.98 -7.59 -7.11
N ILE A 184 -17.26 -7.88 -6.95
CA ILE A 184 -17.76 -8.81 -5.91
C ILE A 184 -17.18 -10.21 -6.14
N GLU A 185 -17.09 -10.63 -7.40
CA GLU A 185 -16.58 -11.92 -7.84
C GLU A 185 -15.08 -12.14 -7.51
N ASN A 186 -14.34 -11.06 -7.26
CA ASN A 186 -12.92 -11.09 -6.90
C ASN A 186 -12.70 -10.76 -5.41
N THR A 187 -13.78 -10.63 -4.63
CA THR A 187 -13.74 -10.34 -3.20
C THR A 187 -14.05 -11.61 -2.42
N HIS A 188 -13.21 -11.93 -1.44
CA HIS A 188 -13.42 -13.06 -0.52
C HIS A 188 -13.37 -12.56 0.91
N LEU A 189 -14.23 -13.10 1.77
CA LEU A 189 -14.29 -12.74 3.19
C LEU A 189 -13.37 -13.66 3.97
N LEU A 190 -12.31 -13.11 4.56
CA LEU A 190 -11.43 -13.83 5.48
C LEU A 190 -11.93 -13.62 6.92
N ASN A 191 -12.28 -14.71 7.59
CA ASN A 191 -12.43 -14.75 9.04
C ASN A 191 -11.05 -14.97 9.67
N SER A 192 -10.47 -13.91 10.19
CA SER A 192 -9.14 -13.96 10.82
C SER A 192 -9.10 -14.71 12.15
N GLN A 193 -10.25 -15.05 12.75
CA GLN A 193 -10.30 -15.80 14.01
C GLN A 193 -10.12 -17.31 13.80
N ASN A 194 -10.66 -17.84 12.70
CA ASN A 194 -10.67 -19.29 12.43
C ASN A 194 -10.00 -19.66 11.09
N GLY A 195 -9.54 -18.68 10.31
CA GLY A 195 -8.87 -18.90 9.03
C GLY A 195 -9.82 -19.22 7.87
N GLU A 196 -11.14 -19.15 8.04
CA GLU A 196 -12.08 -19.42 6.95
C GLU A 196 -12.07 -18.29 5.91
N ILE A 197 -11.97 -18.65 4.65
CA ILE A 197 -12.15 -17.75 3.51
C ILE A 197 -13.45 -18.14 2.81
N ILE A 198 -14.44 -17.26 2.87
CA ILE A 198 -15.72 -17.43 2.19
C ILE A 198 -15.64 -16.75 0.83
N SER A 199 -15.89 -17.52 -0.22
CA SER A 199 -16.07 -17.09 -1.61
C SER A 199 -17.48 -17.41 -2.08
N ASP A 200 -17.92 -16.80 -3.18
CA ASP A 200 -19.28 -16.95 -3.74
C ASP A 200 -19.84 -18.38 -3.72
N ASN A 201 -19.02 -19.41 -4.01
CA ASN A 201 -19.47 -20.80 -4.08
C ASN A 201 -18.69 -21.78 -3.19
N ASN A 202 -17.65 -21.34 -2.49
CA ASN A 202 -16.73 -22.22 -1.77
C ASN A 202 -16.25 -21.57 -0.47
N THR A 203 -16.07 -22.40 0.56
CA THR A 203 -15.36 -22.02 1.78
C THR A 203 -14.00 -22.70 1.77
N PHE A 204 -12.93 -21.93 1.88
CA PHE A 204 -11.56 -22.44 2.05
C PHE A 204 -11.13 -22.27 3.51
N LEU A 205 -10.22 -23.11 3.99
CA LEU A 205 -9.64 -22.99 5.33
C LEU A 205 -8.15 -22.70 5.19
N LEU A 206 -7.68 -21.61 5.78
CA LEU A 206 -6.25 -21.33 5.95
C LEU A 206 -5.70 -22.16 7.10
N ASP A 207 -4.51 -22.73 6.91
CA ASP A 207 -3.79 -23.36 7.99
C ASP A 207 -3.31 -22.33 9.04
N GLU A 208 -3.06 -22.82 10.25
CA GLU A 208 -2.73 -21.98 11.41
C GLU A 208 -1.35 -21.30 11.26
N GLU A 209 -0.42 -21.90 10.51
CA GLU A 209 0.91 -21.34 10.27
C GLU A 209 0.85 -20.12 9.33
N LEU A 210 0.08 -20.21 8.25
CA LEU A 210 -0.22 -19.12 7.33
C LEU A 210 -1.01 -18.02 8.02
N LEU A 211 -1.98 -18.37 8.87
CA LEU A 211 -2.75 -17.40 9.63
C LEU A 211 -1.86 -16.55 10.55
N LYS A 212 -0.86 -17.17 11.22
CA LYS A 212 0.14 -16.46 12.05
C LYS A 212 1.02 -15.49 11.25
N GLN A 213 1.20 -15.70 9.96
CA GLN A 213 1.95 -14.77 9.09
C GLN A 213 1.14 -13.54 8.67
N ILE A 214 -0.20 -13.61 8.77
CA ILE A 214 -1.07 -12.46 8.48
C ILE A 214 -0.98 -11.48 9.65
N LYS A 215 -0.02 -10.55 9.58
CA LYS A 215 0.07 -9.44 10.53
C LYS A 215 -1.02 -8.41 10.21
N ILE A 216 -2.12 -8.46 10.96
CA ILE A 216 -3.10 -7.37 10.96
C ILE A 216 -2.49 -6.23 11.77
N ILE A 217 -1.91 -5.27 11.06
CA ILE A 217 -1.49 -4.02 11.67
C ILE A 217 -2.76 -3.22 11.95
N ASP A 218 -3.20 -3.18 13.22
CA ASP A 218 -4.18 -2.17 13.63
C ASP A 218 -3.55 -0.81 13.32
N ARG A 219 -4.37 0.12 12.83
CA ARG A 219 -3.95 1.39 12.20
C ARG A 219 -3.15 2.34 13.14
N TYR A 220 -2.83 1.88 14.33
CA TYR A 220 -2.07 2.53 15.39
C TYR A 220 -0.62 2.01 15.53
N SER A 221 -0.25 0.91 14.86
CA SER A 221 1.13 0.43 14.84
C SER A 221 1.91 1.15 13.72
N ILE A 222 2.22 2.42 13.97
CA ILE A 222 3.17 3.18 13.14
C ILE A 222 4.55 2.76 13.62
N GLN A 223 5.25 1.94 12.84
CA GLN A 223 6.71 1.88 12.90
C GLN A 223 7.24 3.07 12.10
N GLU A 224 8.15 3.82 12.71
CA GLU A 224 8.99 4.75 11.95
C GLU A 224 9.79 3.93 10.91
N ASP A 225 10.00 4.54 9.75
CA ASP A 225 10.60 3.98 8.54
C ASP A 225 9.68 3.12 7.66
N GLY A 226 9.17 3.78 6.61
CA GLY A 226 8.35 3.16 5.58
C GLY A 226 9.01 1.92 4.97
N GLN A 227 8.41 0.75 5.22
CA GLN A 227 8.59 -0.49 4.47
C GLN A 227 7.38 -1.44 4.70
N PRO A 228 7.15 -2.45 3.83
CA PRO A 228 6.09 -2.47 2.84
C PRO A 228 4.85 -3.28 3.23
N ALA A 229 3.82 -3.18 2.37
CA ALA A 229 2.65 -4.06 2.37
C ALA A 229 3.05 -5.55 2.51
N VAL A 230 2.35 -6.26 3.39
CA VAL A 230 2.60 -7.65 3.78
C VAL A 230 2.74 -8.59 2.57
N ARG A 231 3.84 -9.35 2.52
CA ARG A 231 4.06 -10.50 1.63
C ARG A 231 3.94 -11.77 2.47
N ILE A 232 2.97 -12.62 2.15
CA ILE A 232 2.79 -13.95 2.75
C ILE A 232 3.84 -14.89 2.14
N ILE A 233 4.60 -15.63 2.96
CA ILE A 233 5.52 -16.69 2.53
C ILE A 233 5.27 -17.91 3.41
N GLY A 234 4.32 -18.74 3.01
CA GLY A 234 4.24 -20.13 3.49
C GLY A 234 4.54 -21.10 2.36
N ASN A 235 5.02 -22.29 2.71
CA ASN A 235 5.25 -23.37 1.76
C ASN A 235 3.92 -23.95 1.30
N ILE A 236 3.40 -23.40 0.21
CA ILE A 236 2.21 -23.91 -0.47
C ILE A 236 2.66 -25.06 -1.40
N PRO A 237 2.01 -26.23 -1.39
CA PRO A 237 2.30 -27.32 -2.34
C PRO A 237 2.29 -26.81 -3.79
N GLU A 238 3.17 -27.37 -4.62
CA GLU A 238 3.54 -26.93 -5.99
C GLU A 238 2.41 -26.63 -6.99
N LEU A 239 1.15 -26.91 -6.65
CA LEU A 239 -0.03 -26.72 -7.49
C LEU A 239 -0.76 -25.37 -7.31
N ALA A 240 -0.34 -24.50 -6.39
CA ALA A 240 -0.94 -23.19 -6.20
C ALA A 240 0.11 -22.06 -6.14
N ARG A 241 0.68 -21.72 -7.30
CA ARG A 241 1.42 -20.47 -7.47
C ARG A 241 0.47 -19.28 -7.30
N VAL A 242 0.52 -18.65 -6.14
CA VAL A 242 -0.03 -17.31 -5.91
C VAL A 242 0.86 -16.31 -6.67
N ILE A 243 0.38 -15.80 -7.80
CA ILE A 243 0.96 -14.60 -8.41
C ILE A 243 0.17 -13.42 -7.87
N LYS A 244 0.75 -12.71 -6.90
CA LYS A 244 0.27 -11.37 -6.52
C LYS A 244 1.44 -10.39 -6.52
N LYS A 245 1.43 -9.51 -7.52
CA LYS A 245 1.81 -8.11 -7.36
C LYS A 245 0.94 -7.31 -8.33
N SER A 246 0.22 -6.30 -7.83
CA SER A 246 -0.18 -5.18 -8.68
C SER A 246 1.11 -4.43 -8.98
N THR A 247 1.79 -4.88 -10.02
CA THR A 247 2.87 -4.17 -10.67
C THR A 247 2.22 -3.18 -11.61
N VAL A 248 2.55 -1.90 -11.46
CA VAL A 248 2.37 -0.96 -12.56
C VAL A 248 3.08 -1.59 -13.75
N LEU A 249 2.33 -1.97 -14.78
CA LEU A 249 2.90 -2.54 -16.00
C LEU A 249 3.47 -1.39 -16.82
N TYR A 250 4.70 -1.60 -17.30
CA TYR A 250 5.36 -0.72 -18.25
C TYR A 250 5.59 -1.46 -19.58
N GLU A 251 6.00 -0.73 -20.62
CA GLU A 251 6.20 -1.35 -21.95
C GLU A 251 7.38 -2.32 -21.94
N GLU A 252 8.39 -2.00 -21.13
CA GLU A 252 9.57 -2.79 -20.84
C GLU A 252 9.20 -4.17 -20.29
N ASP A 253 8.15 -4.28 -19.48
CA ASP A 253 7.71 -5.55 -18.90
C ASP A 253 7.18 -6.50 -19.99
N LEU A 254 6.42 -5.97 -20.96
CA LEU A 254 5.95 -6.74 -22.11
C LEU A 254 7.11 -7.19 -23.00
N TYR A 255 8.13 -6.35 -23.17
CA TYR A 255 9.33 -6.69 -23.96
C TYR A 255 10.14 -7.79 -23.28
N LYS A 256 10.38 -7.66 -21.97
CA LYS A 256 11.07 -8.66 -21.16
C LYS A 256 10.33 -9.99 -21.16
N GLU A 257 9.02 -9.98 -21.00
CA GLU A 257 8.21 -11.22 -21.01
C GLU A 257 8.33 -11.95 -22.35
N PHE A 258 8.28 -11.23 -23.48
CA PHE A 258 8.42 -11.84 -24.80
C PHE A 258 9.82 -12.41 -25.05
N LEU A 259 10.86 -11.67 -24.64
CA LEU A 259 12.26 -12.01 -24.92
C LEU A 259 12.80 -13.10 -24.00
N LEU A 260 12.48 -13.07 -22.71
CA LEU A 260 12.96 -14.04 -21.73
C LEU A 260 12.05 -15.26 -21.60
N ASN A 261 10.82 -15.18 -22.13
CA ASN A 261 9.76 -16.15 -21.88
C ASN A 261 9.51 -16.39 -20.38
N ASN A 262 9.60 -15.32 -19.59
CA ASN A 262 9.35 -15.35 -18.16
C ASN A 262 7.88 -15.71 -17.86
N GLN A 263 7.61 -16.03 -16.59
CA GLN A 263 6.25 -16.23 -16.07
C GLN A 263 5.92 -15.21 -14.98
N ASP A 264 6.51 -14.02 -15.09
CA ASP A 264 6.42 -13.00 -14.05
C ASP A 264 5.04 -12.33 -14.07
N PHE A 265 4.36 -12.32 -15.22
CA PHE A 265 3.04 -11.71 -15.41
C PHE A 265 2.02 -12.67 -16.02
N ARG A 266 0.72 -12.44 -15.71
CA ARG A 266 -0.37 -13.15 -16.37
C ARG A 266 -0.51 -12.65 -17.81
N ALA A 267 -0.60 -13.57 -18.77
CA ALA A 267 -0.70 -13.23 -20.19
C ALA A 267 -1.91 -12.32 -20.50
N GLU A 268 -3.03 -12.54 -19.81
CA GLU A 268 -4.22 -11.69 -19.92
C GLU A 268 -3.97 -10.23 -19.50
N GLU A 269 -3.18 -10.00 -18.45
CA GLU A 269 -2.88 -8.66 -17.93
C GLU A 269 -1.98 -7.90 -18.90
N LEU A 270 -0.94 -8.55 -19.41
CA LEU A 270 -0.06 -7.99 -20.43
C LEU A 270 -0.81 -7.69 -21.73
N LEU A 271 -1.75 -8.56 -22.13
CA LEU A 271 -2.56 -8.33 -23.31
C LEU A 271 -3.51 -7.15 -23.13
N ARG A 272 -4.19 -7.06 -21.98
CA ARG A 272 -5.03 -5.90 -21.64
C ARG A 272 -4.21 -4.61 -21.63
N PHE A 273 -3.00 -4.65 -21.07
CA PHE A 273 -2.06 -3.52 -21.09
C PHE A 273 -1.70 -3.10 -22.52
N ALA A 274 -1.30 -4.05 -23.38
CA ALA A 274 -0.96 -3.78 -24.78
C ALA A 274 -2.14 -3.21 -25.58
N CYS A 275 -3.36 -3.68 -25.29
CA CYS A 275 -4.58 -3.20 -25.94
C CYS A 275 -5.00 -1.77 -25.51
N GLN A 276 -4.59 -1.29 -24.34
CA GLN A 276 -4.89 0.06 -23.88
C GLN A 276 -3.99 1.13 -24.51
N ARG A 277 -2.91 0.72 -25.18
CA ARG A 277 -1.97 1.63 -25.86
C ARG A 277 -2.59 2.22 -27.12
N ASN A 278 -2.02 3.33 -27.59
CA ASN A 278 -2.46 4.04 -28.80
C ASN A 278 -2.08 3.34 -30.12
N THR A 279 -1.44 2.17 -30.05
CA THR A 279 -1.03 1.39 -31.21
C THR A 279 -1.24 -0.08 -30.94
N SER A 280 -1.58 -0.83 -31.99
CA SER A 280 -1.63 -2.28 -31.94
C SER A 280 -0.24 -2.90 -32.12
N SER A 281 0.84 -2.13 -32.26
CA SER A 281 2.16 -2.62 -32.70
C SER A 281 3.02 -3.15 -31.55
N TYR A 282 2.47 -4.07 -30.77
CA TYR A 282 3.18 -4.79 -29.72
C TYR A 282 3.21 -6.29 -30.03
N PRO A 283 4.19 -7.04 -29.50
CA PRO A 283 4.14 -8.50 -29.51
C PRO A 283 2.95 -8.95 -28.65
N PHE A 284 2.07 -9.77 -29.22
CA PHE A 284 0.83 -10.21 -28.58
C PHE A 284 0.41 -11.63 -29.00
N TYR A 285 0.98 -12.20 -30.07
CA TYR A 285 0.68 -13.57 -30.49
C TYR A 285 1.16 -14.58 -29.44
N PHE A 286 2.37 -14.38 -28.90
CA PHE A 286 2.90 -15.22 -27.82
C PHE A 286 2.00 -15.24 -26.58
N LEU A 287 1.26 -14.15 -26.29
CA LEU A 287 0.34 -14.10 -25.16
C LEU A 287 -0.85 -15.03 -25.38
N PHE A 288 -1.44 -15.02 -26.58
CA PHE A 288 -2.50 -15.97 -26.92
C PHE A 288 -2.03 -17.42 -26.89
N LYS A 289 -0.81 -17.67 -27.39
CA LYS A 289 -0.18 -18.98 -27.31
C LYS A 289 0.04 -19.44 -25.87
N LYS A 290 0.50 -18.55 -24.99
CA LYS A 290 0.69 -18.80 -23.56
C LYS A 290 -0.63 -19.11 -22.83
N MET A 291 -1.74 -18.55 -23.31
CA MET A 291 -3.09 -18.84 -22.80
C MET A 291 -3.73 -20.09 -23.41
N ASN A 292 -3.07 -20.76 -24.37
CA ASN A 292 -3.64 -21.85 -25.18
C ASN A 292 -4.94 -21.46 -25.90
N TYR A 293 -5.07 -20.20 -26.33
CA TYR A 293 -6.25 -19.74 -27.05
C TYR A 293 -6.15 -20.07 -28.53
N ASN A 294 -7.23 -20.63 -29.09
CA ASN A 294 -7.41 -20.72 -30.53
C ASN A 294 -7.86 -19.36 -31.13
N LEU A 295 -8.00 -19.30 -32.46
CA LEU A 295 -8.34 -18.05 -33.17
C LEU A 295 -9.67 -17.45 -32.69
N ASP A 296 -10.70 -18.28 -32.51
CA ASP A 296 -12.03 -17.84 -32.11
C ASP A 296 -12.04 -17.35 -30.65
N GLN A 297 -11.35 -18.07 -29.76
CA GLN A 297 -11.14 -17.66 -28.37
C GLN A 297 -10.38 -16.33 -28.27
N SER A 298 -9.37 -16.15 -29.12
CA SER A 298 -8.57 -14.92 -29.18
C SER A 298 -9.42 -13.72 -29.61
N LYS A 299 -10.28 -13.89 -30.61
CA LYS A 299 -11.24 -12.85 -31.04
C LYS A 299 -12.27 -12.54 -29.95
N LEU A 300 -12.87 -13.57 -29.36
CA LEU A 300 -13.86 -13.42 -28.31
C LEU A 300 -13.29 -12.67 -27.09
N PHE A 301 -12.03 -12.91 -26.74
CA PHE A 301 -11.33 -12.17 -25.69
C PHE A 301 -11.21 -10.68 -26.01
N LEU A 302 -10.81 -10.32 -27.23
CA LEU A 302 -10.67 -8.92 -27.67
C LEU A 302 -12.01 -8.20 -27.75
N GLU A 303 -13.09 -8.90 -28.12
CA GLU A 303 -14.45 -8.36 -28.13
C GLU A 303 -14.96 -8.05 -26.72
N LYS A 304 -14.73 -8.96 -25.77
CA LYS A 304 -15.14 -8.80 -24.37
C LYS A 304 -14.28 -7.81 -23.59
N THR A 305 -13.09 -7.47 -24.08
CA THR A 305 -12.19 -6.54 -23.40
C THR A 305 -12.54 -5.09 -23.71
N LYS A 306 -12.53 -4.25 -22.66
CA LYS A 306 -12.77 -2.79 -22.76
C LYS A 306 -11.58 -2.08 -23.42
N ILE A 307 -11.61 -2.01 -24.76
CA ILE A 307 -10.57 -1.46 -25.63
C ILE A 307 -11.21 -0.38 -26.54
N PRO A 308 -10.49 0.70 -26.91
CA PRO A 308 -10.95 1.61 -27.96
C PRO A 308 -11.27 0.86 -29.27
N GLY A 309 -12.40 1.20 -29.91
CA GLY A 309 -12.90 0.45 -31.08
C GLY A 309 -11.92 0.37 -32.26
N SER A 310 -11.16 1.43 -32.52
CA SER A 310 -10.13 1.46 -33.57
C SER A 310 -8.98 0.50 -33.29
N ILE A 311 -8.51 0.43 -32.04
CA ILE A 311 -7.45 -0.48 -31.61
C ILE A 311 -7.94 -1.93 -31.63
N ARG A 312 -9.16 -2.19 -31.13
CA ARG A 312 -9.78 -3.53 -31.20
C ARG A 312 -9.84 -4.03 -32.64
N LYS A 313 -10.35 -3.20 -33.57
CA LYS A 313 -10.41 -3.54 -35.00
C LYS A 313 -9.02 -3.89 -35.54
N SER A 314 -7.99 -3.13 -35.17
CA SER A 314 -6.62 -3.42 -35.60
C SER A 314 -6.09 -4.76 -35.08
N TYR A 315 -6.30 -5.09 -33.79
CA TYR A 315 -5.87 -6.41 -33.27
C TYR A 315 -6.61 -7.58 -33.93
N ILE A 316 -7.92 -7.45 -34.17
CA ILE A 316 -8.72 -8.48 -34.86
C ILE A 316 -8.22 -8.66 -36.31
N GLU A 317 -8.01 -7.55 -37.04
CA GLU A 317 -7.45 -7.60 -38.40
C GLU A 317 -6.08 -8.29 -38.42
N ARG A 318 -5.24 -8.06 -37.41
CA ARG A 318 -3.93 -8.72 -37.29
C ARG A 318 -4.03 -10.22 -36.98
N LEU A 319 -5.05 -10.67 -36.24
CA LEU A 319 -5.29 -12.09 -36.01
C LEU A 319 -5.71 -12.80 -37.31
N ASP A 320 -6.62 -12.19 -38.07
CA ASP A 320 -7.06 -12.73 -39.36
C ASP A 320 -5.96 -12.69 -40.42
N TYR A 321 -5.37 -11.51 -40.61
CA TYR A 321 -4.37 -11.26 -41.62
C TYR A 321 -3.54 -10.01 -41.30
N ASP A 322 -2.37 -10.22 -40.67
CA ASP A 322 -1.46 -9.13 -40.26
C ASP A 322 -0.76 -8.45 -41.46
N LYS A 323 -1.51 -7.62 -42.18
CA LYS A 323 -1.02 -6.80 -43.30
C LYS A 323 0.21 -5.99 -42.92
N LYS A 324 0.30 -5.52 -41.67
CA LYS A 324 1.41 -4.70 -41.21
C LYS A 324 2.69 -5.52 -41.17
N GLN A 325 2.67 -6.69 -40.55
CA GLN A 325 3.87 -7.53 -40.44
C GLN A 325 4.26 -8.18 -41.77
N ILE A 326 3.29 -8.51 -42.61
CA ILE A 326 3.56 -8.97 -43.99
C ILE A 326 4.31 -7.90 -44.78
N LYS A 327 3.90 -6.64 -44.69
CA LYS A 327 4.62 -5.51 -45.33
C LYS A 327 6.01 -5.28 -44.73
N ASN A 328 6.19 -5.62 -43.46
CA ASN A 328 7.48 -5.49 -42.78
C ASN A 328 8.49 -6.58 -43.19
N LYS A 329 8.04 -7.71 -43.76
CA LYS A 329 8.95 -8.74 -44.28
C LYS A 329 9.88 -8.15 -45.34
N ASN A 330 11.19 -8.34 -45.16
CA ASN A 330 12.24 -7.79 -46.02
C ASN A 330 12.16 -6.26 -46.22
N LYS A 331 11.65 -5.53 -45.21
CA LYS A 331 11.56 -4.06 -45.22
C LYS A 331 12.90 -3.38 -45.45
N PHE A 332 14.00 -3.98 -44.98
CA PHE A 332 15.34 -3.45 -45.10
C PHE A 332 16.14 -4.24 -46.13
N SER A 333 16.74 -3.55 -47.10
CA SER A 333 17.57 -4.20 -48.11
C SER A 333 18.86 -4.78 -47.51
N LEU A 334 19.17 -6.02 -47.88
CA LEU A 334 20.42 -6.73 -47.60
C LEU A 334 21.45 -6.57 -48.73
N SER A 335 21.11 -5.84 -49.79
CA SER A 335 21.95 -5.71 -50.98
C SER A 335 23.25 -4.97 -50.66
N ASN A 336 24.37 -5.48 -51.21
CA ASN A 336 25.69 -4.83 -51.13
C ASN A 336 25.70 -3.42 -51.78
N PHE A 337 24.72 -3.11 -52.63
CA PHE A 337 24.55 -1.78 -53.23
C PHE A 337 23.87 -0.77 -52.29
N SER A 338 23.28 -1.23 -51.18
CA SER A 338 22.68 -0.34 -50.19
C SER A 338 23.69 -0.01 -49.09
N LYS A 339 23.72 1.26 -48.65
CA LYS A 339 24.71 1.78 -47.68
C LYS A 339 24.91 0.87 -46.46
N ASN A 340 23.82 0.32 -45.92
CA ASN A 340 23.83 -0.50 -44.71
C ASN A 340 23.53 -1.99 -44.98
N GLY A 341 23.40 -2.39 -46.25
CA GLY A 341 23.05 -3.77 -46.64
C GLY A 341 24.08 -4.80 -46.20
N PRO A 342 25.39 -4.58 -46.41
CA PRO A 342 26.42 -5.52 -45.94
C PRO A 342 26.35 -5.78 -44.43
N MET A 343 26.19 -4.73 -43.62
CA MET A 343 26.09 -4.87 -42.15
C MET A 343 24.83 -5.64 -41.75
N ARG A 344 23.68 -5.39 -42.39
CA ARG A 344 22.45 -6.15 -42.12
C ARG A 344 22.59 -7.62 -42.52
N SER A 345 23.22 -7.89 -43.67
CA SER A 345 23.45 -9.26 -44.16
C SER A 345 24.35 -10.02 -43.20
N GLN A 346 25.39 -9.37 -42.67
CA GLN A 346 26.27 -9.93 -41.66
C GLN A 346 25.52 -10.19 -40.34
N SER A 347 24.74 -9.24 -39.84
CA SER A 347 23.92 -9.44 -38.64
C SER A 347 22.91 -10.59 -38.82
N LEU A 348 22.27 -10.70 -39.98
CA LEU A 348 21.35 -11.79 -40.30
C LEU A 348 22.06 -13.15 -40.25
N ASP A 349 23.21 -13.26 -40.90
CA ASP A 349 24.04 -14.48 -40.90
C ASP A 349 24.40 -14.90 -39.47
N TYR A 350 24.80 -13.94 -38.63
CA TYR A 350 25.13 -14.21 -37.24
C TYR A 350 23.93 -14.72 -36.42
N LEU A 351 22.75 -14.19 -36.67
CA LEU A 351 21.51 -14.61 -36.01
C LEU A 351 21.06 -16.00 -36.48
N GLN A 352 21.13 -16.30 -37.78
CA GLN A 352 20.73 -17.59 -38.34
C GLN A 352 21.67 -18.73 -37.92
N ASN A 353 22.99 -18.45 -37.90
CA ASN A 353 24.02 -19.47 -37.68
C ASN A 353 24.55 -19.53 -36.23
N LYS A 354 23.92 -18.80 -35.29
CA LYS A 354 24.36 -18.66 -33.89
C LYS A 354 25.83 -18.25 -33.73
N ILE A 355 26.34 -17.45 -34.66
CA ILE A 355 27.73 -16.96 -34.60
C ILE A 355 27.78 -15.90 -33.52
N SER A 356 28.70 -16.06 -32.55
CA SER A 356 28.85 -15.09 -31.46
C SER A 356 29.35 -13.75 -31.98
N PHE A 357 28.68 -12.68 -31.57
CA PHE A 357 29.09 -11.29 -31.81
C PHE A 357 28.68 -10.42 -30.62
N GLU A 358 29.39 -9.30 -30.45
CA GLU A 358 29.09 -8.29 -29.45
C GLU A 358 28.22 -7.19 -30.03
N ILE A 359 27.27 -6.72 -29.22
CA ILE A 359 26.50 -5.51 -29.51
C ILE A 359 27.27 -4.37 -28.85
N GLY A 360 27.88 -3.54 -29.70
CA GLY A 360 28.76 -2.44 -29.31
C GLY A 360 28.02 -1.14 -29.04
N ASP A 361 27.73 -0.38 -30.10
CA ASP A 361 27.05 0.92 -30.06
C ASP A 361 25.59 0.85 -30.58
N GLU A 362 24.84 1.95 -30.43
CA GLU A 362 23.45 2.03 -30.88
C GLU A 362 23.31 1.81 -32.40
N GLU A 363 24.30 2.19 -33.20
CA GLU A 363 24.28 2.01 -34.66
C GLU A 363 24.41 0.53 -35.01
N ASN A 364 25.28 -0.22 -34.34
CA ASN A 364 25.38 -1.66 -34.47
C ASN A 364 24.08 -2.36 -34.01
N ALA A 365 23.57 -2.00 -32.83
CA ALA A 365 22.30 -2.52 -32.32
C ALA A 365 21.16 -2.31 -33.33
N LYS A 366 21.08 -1.13 -33.93
CA LYS A 366 20.12 -0.80 -34.98
C LYS A 366 20.25 -1.70 -36.21
N ARG A 367 21.46 -2.00 -36.69
CA ARG A 367 21.63 -2.93 -37.83
C ARG A 367 21.12 -4.34 -37.50
N VAL A 368 21.32 -4.80 -36.27
CA VAL A 368 20.78 -6.07 -35.78
C VAL A 368 19.25 -6.03 -35.79
N LEU A 369 18.62 -4.99 -35.22
CA LEU A 369 17.15 -4.84 -35.22
C LEU A 369 16.55 -4.83 -36.63
N GLU A 370 17.21 -4.17 -37.59
CA GLU A 370 16.76 -4.16 -38.98
C GLU A 370 16.88 -5.53 -39.66
N SER A 371 17.88 -6.34 -39.29
CA SER A 371 18.06 -7.69 -39.84
C SER A 371 16.96 -8.68 -39.41
N ILE A 372 16.29 -8.42 -38.28
CA ILE A 372 15.16 -9.25 -37.78
C ILE A 372 14.03 -9.36 -38.81
N PHE A 373 13.81 -8.31 -39.62
CA PHE A 373 12.76 -8.29 -40.63
C PHE A 373 13.00 -9.22 -41.83
N SER A 374 14.18 -9.83 -41.91
CA SER A 374 14.55 -10.83 -42.91
C SER A 374 14.62 -12.25 -42.36
N LEU A 375 14.33 -12.46 -41.07
CA LEU A 375 14.22 -13.79 -40.48
C LEU A 375 12.93 -14.49 -40.94
N GLU A 376 13.02 -15.80 -41.18
CA GLU A 376 11.88 -16.67 -41.43
C GLU A 376 11.83 -17.79 -40.39
N ASN A 377 10.62 -18.19 -39.98
CA ASN A 377 10.43 -19.23 -38.98
C ASN A 377 11.11 -20.54 -39.42
N GLY A 378 11.90 -21.13 -38.51
CA GLY A 378 12.67 -22.35 -38.76
C GLY A 378 14.07 -22.14 -39.33
N GLN A 379 14.49 -20.91 -39.66
CA GLN A 379 15.84 -20.61 -40.17
C GLN A 379 16.82 -20.08 -39.11
N TYR A 380 16.39 -19.99 -37.86
CA TYR A 380 17.19 -19.46 -36.76
C TYR A 380 16.80 -20.13 -35.46
N ASP A 381 17.67 -20.01 -34.46
CA ASP A 381 17.37 -20.42 -33.11
C ASP A 381 16.68 -19.31 -32.33
N LYS A 382 15.46 -19.60 -31.86
CA LYS A 382 14.59 -18.61 -31.22
C LYS A 382 15.18 -18.08 -29.92
N GLU A 383 15.77 -18.96 -29.11
CA GLU A 383 16.35 -18.58 -27.82
C GLU A 383 17.58 -17.69 -28.04
N TYR A 384 18.43 -18.04 -29.00
CA TYR A 384 19.61 -17.27 -29.37
C TYR A 384 19.25 -15.86 -29.86
N VAL A 385 18.29 -15.75 -30.80
CA VAL A 385 17.85 -14.45 -31.32
C VAL A 385 17.23 -13.60 -30.22
N LYS A 386 16.34 -14.18 -29.39
CA LYS A 386 15.74 -13.47 -28.27
C LYS A 386 16.76 -13.02 -27.24
N GLN A 387 17.78 -13.85 -26.95
CA GLN A 387 18.88 -13.47 -26.07
C GLN A 387 19.68 -12.28 -26.63
N LYS A 388 19.95 -12.25 -27.94
CA LYS A 388 20.62 -11.10 -28.55
C LYS A 388 19.76 -9.83 -28.51
N LEU A 389 18.45 -9.94 -28.76
CA LEU A 389 17.53 -8.83 -28.63
C LEU A 389 17.39 -8.34 -27.17
N PHE A 390 17.44 -9.25 -26.20
CA PHE A 390 17.48 -8.90 -24.78
C PHE A 390 18.76 -8.15 -24.40
N ASN A 391 19.91 -8.56 -24.95
CA ASN A 391 21.16 -7.81 -24.75
C ASN A 391 21.08 -6.39 -25.36
N ILE A 392 20.40 -6.21 -26.50
CA ILE A 392 20.14 -4.87 -27.06
C ILE A 392 19.24 -4.07 -26.10
N PHE A 393 18.19 -4.69 -25.60
CA PHE A 393 17.25 -4.07 -24.68
C PHE A 393 17.97 -3.57 -23.41
N GLU A 394 18.76 -4.42 -22.74
CA GLU A 394 19.44 -4.05 -21.49
C GLU A 394 20.53 -2.98 -21.69
N LYS A 395 21.20 -2.95 -22.84
CA LYS A 395 22.32 -2.02 -23.09
C LYS A 395 21.91 -0.69 -23.71
N HIS A 396 20.90 -0.68 -24.57
CA HIS A 396 20.61 0.46 -25.45
C HIS A 396 19.17 0.95 -25.39
N TYR A 397 18.24 0.25 -24.74
CA TYR A 397 16.86 0.73 -24.61
C TYR A 397 16.67 1.48 -23.27
N PRO A 398 16.11 2.71 -23.26
CA PRO A 398 15.66 3.48 -24.42
C PRO A 398 16.83 4.07 -25.20
N PHE A 399 16.73 4.02 -26.54
CA PHE A 399 17.71 4.59 -27.46
C PHE A 399 17.67 6.12 -27.41
N GLU A 400 18.82 6.78 -27.61
CA GLU A 400 18.91 8.25 -27.70
C GLU A 400 17.98 8.80 -28.79
N LYS A 401 17.95 8.13 -29.94
CA LYS A 401 17.05 8.49 -31.04
C LYS A 401 15.71 7.80 -30.89
N GLY A 402 14.66 8.58 -30.62
CA GLY A 402 13.29 8.09 -30.48
C GLY A 402 12.77 7.20 -31.62
N SER A 403 13.25 7.38 -32.86
CA SER A 403 12.90 6.50 -33.99
C SER A 403 13.32 5.04 -33.79
N ASP A 404 14.41 4.83 -33.06
CA ASP A 404 15.04 3.53 -32.92
C ASP A 404 14.36 2.72 -31.79
N ASN A 405 13.73 3.39 -30.83
CA ASN A 405 12.76 2.77 -29.91
C ASN A 405 11.55 2.17 -30.64
N TYR A 406 11.02 2.87 -31.66
CA TYR A 406 9.93 2.31 -32.48
C TYR A 406 10.41 1.14 -33.34
N LEU A 407 11.64 1.19 -33.85
CA LEU A 407 12.24 0.10 -34.59
C LEU A 407 12.40 -1.14 -33.71
N PHE A 408 12.86 -0.99 -32.46
CA PHE A 408 12.97 -2.08 -31.49
C PHE A 408 11.61 -2.75 -31.26
N ARG A 409 10.57 -1.95 -30.97
CA ARG A 409 9.21 -2.45 -30.78
C ARG A 409 8.67 -3.15 -32.03
N ASP A 410 8.87 -2.57 -33.21
CA ASP A 410 8.44 -3.18 -34.47
C ASP A 410 9.20 -4.50 -34.76
N SER A 411 10.50 -4.59 -34.43
CA SER A 411 11.29 -5.81 -34.67
C SER A 411 10.87 -6.97 -33.76
N ILE A 412 10.63 -6.73 -32.47
CA ILE A 412 10.13 -7.78 -31.58
C ILE A 412 8.70 -8.20 -31.95
N THR A 413 7.88 -7.26 -32.43
CA THR A 413 6.52 -7.56 -32.90
C THR A 413 6.55 -8.39 -34.19
N TYR A 414 7.50 -8.12 -35.09
CA TYR A 414 7.71 -8.94 -36.29
C TYR A 414 8.19 -10.35 -35.93
N LEU A 415 9.13 -10.46 -34.99
CA LEU A 415 9.61 -11.75 -34.49
C LEU A 415 8.46 -12.57 -33.90
N ASP A 416 7.64 -11.97 -33.05
CA ASP A 416 6.43 -12.59 -32.49
C ASP A 416 5.46 -13.06 -33.58
N TYR A 417 5.28 -12.27 -34.64
CA TYR A 417 4.42 -12.63 -35.77
C TYR A 417 4.93 -13.85 -36.54
N ILE A 418 6.24 -13.94 -36.85
CA ILE A 418 6.77 -15.10 -37.57
C ILE A 418 6.83 -16.35 -36.69
N GLU A 419 6.81 -16.18 -35.35
CA GLU A 419 6.78 -17.28 -34.38
C GLU A 419 5.36 -17.75 -33.99
N ARG A 420 4.31 -17.05 -34.45
CA ARG A 420 2.90 -17.23 -34.03
C ARG A 420 2.38 -18.66 -34.16
#